data_AF-A0A954UXN7-F1
#
_entry.id   AF-A0A954UXN7-F1
#
_cell.length_a   1.000
_cell.length_b   1.000
_cell.length_c   1.000
_cell.angle_alpha   90.00
_cell.angle_beta   90.00
_cell.angle_gamma   90.00
#
_symmetry.space_group_name_H-M   'P 1'
#
loop_
_entity.id
_entity.type
_entity.pdbx_description
1 polymer ?
#
loop_
_entity_poly.entity_id
_entity_poly.type
_entity_poly.pdbx_seq_one_letter_code
_entity_poly.pdbx_strand_id
1 'polypeptide(L)'
;MSIRNLRVSLALMLLGLSLEATTAVTGIAAAEPQTLALGEAAPVFDLPGVDGRNYSLSDFDSAKVLVVIFTCNHCPTAQAYEQRIIDLQLDYAKRDVAVVAISPNDPSAVRLDELGYSDL
;
A
#
# COMPACT_ATOMS: atom_id res chain seq x y z
N MET A 1 -6.20 -69.44 26.36
CA MET A 1 -6.40 -68.13 25.70
C MET A 1 -5.05 -67.41 25.73
N SER A 2 -4.21 -67.61 24.71
CA SER A 2 -2.74 -67.44 24.84
C SER A 2 -2.18 -66.45 23.82
N ILE A 3 -1.82 -65.26 24.32
CA ILE A 3 -0.66 -64.35 24.05
C ILE A 3 -0.20 -64.07 22.61
N ARG A 4 -0.53 -64.88 21.61
CA ARG A 4 -0.10 -64.73 20.20
C ARG A 4 -0.79 -63.59 19.45
N ASN A 5 -1.97 -63.16 19.88
CA ASN A 5 -2.76 -62.14 19.18
C ASN A 5 -2.40 -60.70 19.59
N LEU A 6 -1.60 -60.51 20.64
CA LEU A 6 -1.25 -59.17 21.15
C LEU A 6 -0.06 -58.54 20.39
N ARG A 7 0.74 -59.33 19.69
CA ARG A 7 1.91 -58.83 18.94
C ARG A 7 1.56 -58.35 17.53
N VAL A 8 0.43 -58.78 16.97
CA VAL A 8 0.02 -58.39 15.61
C VAL A 8 -0.62 -57.00 15.58
N SER A 9 -1.24 -56.56 16.68
CA SER A 9 -1.86 -55.23 16.75
C SER A 9 -0.87 -54.08 16.92
N LEU A 10 0.38 -54.32 17.35
CA LEU A 10 1.36 -53.25 17.54
C LEU A 10 2.14 -52.91 16.25
N ALA A 11 2.25 -53.86 15.32
CA ALA A 11 2.96 -53.66 14.05
C ALA A 11 2.15 -52.85 13.01
N LEU A 12 0.83 -52.72 13.20
CA LEU A 12 -0.04 -52.01 12.26
C LEU A 12 -0.21 -50.51 12.56
N MET A 13 0.36 -50.01 13.66
CA MET A 13 0.23 -48.63 14.11
C MET A 13 1.42 -47.72 13.75
N LEU A 14 2.37 -48.21 12.95
CA LEU A 14 3.59 -47.48 12.57
C LEU A 14 3.67 -47.11 11.09
N LEU A 15 2.62 -47.39 10.30
CA LEU A 15 2.48 -46.90 8.92
C LEU A 15 1.58 -45.65 8.83
N GLY A 16 1.57 -44.85 9.91
CA GLY A 16 0.89 -43.56 9.96
C GLY A 16 1.72 -42.48 9.27
N LEU A 17 1.61 -42.44 7.93
CA LEU A 17 1.60 -41.25 7.09
C LEU A 17 2.07 -39.93 7.75
N SER A 18 3.36 -39.61 7.66
CA SER A 18 3.85 -38.24 7.84
C SER A 18 4.47 -37.75 6.54
N LEU A 19 3.62 -37.49 5.55
CA LEU A 19 3.99 -36.67 4.40
C LEU A 19 3.86 -35.21 4.87
N GLU A 20 4.89 -34.69 5.52
CA GLU A 20 4.98 -33.25 5.75
C GLU A 20 5.28 -32.59 4.40
N ALA A 21 4.22 -32.12 3.75
CA ALA A 21 4.36 -31.21 2.63
C ALA A 21 4.97 -29.91 3.18
N THR A 22 6.30 -29.80 3.08
CA THR A 22 6.99 -28.51 3.26
C THR A 22 6.47 -27.57 2.18
N THR A 23 5.47 -26.77 2.52
CA THR A 23 5.10 -25.62 1.72
C THR A 23 6.27 -24.63 1.85
N ALA A 24 7.09 -24.58 0.80
CA ALA A 24 8.04 -23.49 0.67
C ALA A 24 7.24 -22.19 0.65
N VAL A 25 7.30 -21.43 1.75
CA VAL A 25 6.80 -20.05 1.79
C VAL A 25 7.73 -19.25 0.90
N THR A 26 7.38 -19.14 -0.38
CA THR A 26 8.02 -18.19 -1.28
C THR A 26 7.65 -16.80 -0.77
N GLY A 27 8.61 -16.12 -0.14
CA GLY A 27 8.45 -14.74 0.26
C GLY A 27 8.01 -13.91 -0.94
N ILE A 28 6.87 -13.22 -0.81
CA ILE A 28 6.43 -12.24 -1.80
C ILE A 28 7.37 -11.06 -1.64
N ALA A 29 8.43 -11.02 -2.44
CA ALA A 29 9.19 -9.80 -2.61
C ALA A 29 8.25 -8.77 -3.23
N ALA A 30 8.14 -7.58 -2.62
CA ALA A 30 7.42 -6.48 -3.23
C ALA A 30 8.06 -6.21 -4.61
N ALA A 31 7.24 -6.17 -5.66
CA ALA A 31 7.72 -5.81 -6.98
C ALA A 31 8.26 -4.38 -6.93
N GLU A 32 9.47 -4.18 -7.45
CA GLU A 32 10.05 -2.84 -7.58
C GLU A 32 9.13 -1.97 -8.45
N PRO A 33 8.74 -0.77 -7.98
CA PRO A 33 7.89 0.11 -8.78
C PRO A 33 8.66 0.58 -10.01
N GLN A 34 8.05 0.45 -11.19
CA GLN A 34 8.63 0.95 -12.43
C GLN A 34 8.58 2.47 -12.43
N THR A 35 9.71 3.10 -12.74
CA THR A 35 9.78 4.56 -12.89
C THR A 35 9.20 4.93 -14.26
N LEU A 36 8.23 5.84 -14.27
CA LEU A 36 7.64 6.36 -15.50
C LEU A 36 8.69 7.10 -16.33
N ALA A 37 8.71 6.83 -17.63
CA ALA A 37 9.55 7.57 -18.57
C ALA A 37 8.99 8.98 -18.82
N LEU A 38 9.86 9.92 -19.20
CA LEU A 38 9.41 11.26 -19.61
C LEU A 38 8.53 11.15 -20.87
N GLY A 39 7.36 11.80 -20.83
CA GLY A 39 6.37 11.76 -21.91
C GLY A 39 5.45 10.54 -21.87
N GLU A 40 5.63 9.64 -20.91
CA GLU A 40 4.69 8.55 -20.65
C GLU A 40 3.37 9.12 -20.10
N ALA A 41 2.25 8.48 -20.46
CA ALA A 41 0.95 8.86 -19.96
C ALA A 41 0.86 8.62 -18.45
N ALA A 42 0.16 9.50 -17.74
CA ALA A 42 -0.12 9.29 -16.33
C ALA A 42 -0.93 7.99 -16.14
N PRO A 43 -0.58 7.12 -15.17
CA PRO A 43 -1.38 5.96 -14.83
C PRO A 43 -2.80 6.35 -14.42
N VAL A 44 -3.79 5.60 -14.91
CA VAL A 44 -5.18 5.77 -14.50
C VAL A 44 -5.34 5.45 -13.01
N PHE A 45 -6.15 6.23 -12.32
CA PHE A 45 -6.52 5.98 -10.93
C PHE A 45 -8.00 6.29 -10.71
N ASP A 46 -8.54 5.66 -9.67
CA ASP A 46 -9.87 5.91 -9.11
C ASP A 46 -9.73 5.76 -7.58
N LEU A 47 -9.59 6.88 -6.89
CA LEU A 47 -9.20 6.91 -5.48
C LEU A 47 -10.21 7.68 -4.64
N PRO A 48 -10.53 7.21 -3.42
CA PRO A 48 -11.40 7.94 -2.51
C PRO A 48 -10.71 9.20 -1.98
N GLY A 49 -11.43 10.31 -2.00
CA GLY A 49 -11.06 11.57 -1.38
C GLY A 49 -11.51 11.66 0.08
N VAL A 50 -10.96 12.63 0.80
CA VAL A 50 -11.32 12.93 2.20
C VAL A 50 -12.74 13.49 2.34
N ASP A 51 -13.35 13.91 1.23
CA ASP A 51 -14.72 14.41 1.13
C ASP A 51 -15.75 13.30 0.81
N GLY A 52 -15.30 12.04 0.73
CA GLY A 52 -16.15 10.89 0.44
C GLY A 52 -16.49 10.72 -1.05
N ARG A 53 -15.91 11.54 -1.94
CA ARG A 53 -16.02 11.38 -3.39
C ARG A 53 -14.83 10.61 -3.94
N ASN A 54 -15.03 9.87 -5.03
CA ASN A 54 -13.93 9.31 -5.79
C ASN A 54 -13.38 10.32 -6.79
N TYR A 55 -12.07 10.26 -7.04
CA TYR A 55 -11.34 11.09 -7.99
C TYR A 55 -10.54 10.22 -8.97
N SER A 56 -10.53 10.66 -10.23
CA SER A 56 -9.87 10.05 -11.37
C SER A 56 -9.12 11.09 -12.19
N LEU A 57 -8.32 10.66 -13.18
CA LEU A 57 -7.63 11.61 -14.08
C LEU A 57 -8.60 12.58 -14.76
N SER A 58 -9.78 12.11 -15.20
CA SER A 58 -10.76 12.94 -15.92
C SER A 58 -11.38 14.05 -15.08
N ASP A 59 -11.36 13.94 -13.75
CA ASP A 59 -11.83 15.01 -12.86
C ASP A 59 -10.96 16.28 -12.96
N PHE A 60 -9.77 16.15 -13.55
CA PHE A 60 -8.80 17.24 -13.71
C PHE A 60 -8.63 17.71 -15.17
N ASP A 61 -9.45 17.26 -16.12
CA ASP A 61 -9.33 17.56 -17.56
C ASP A 61 -9.47 19.07 -17.89
N SER A 62 -10.00 19.88 -16.97
CA SER A 62 -10.06 21.33 -17.13
C SER A 62 -8.72 22.04 -16.93
N ALA A 63 -7.75 21.39 -16.28
CA ALA A 63 -6.39 21.90 -16.10
C ALA A 63 -5.49 21.50 -17.27
N LYS A 64 -4.60 22.41 -17.68
CA LYS A 64 -3.56 22.10 -18.68
C LYS A 64 -2.44 21.23 -18.12
N VAL A 65 -2.20 21.32 -16.81
CA VAL A 65 -1.20 20.55 -16.10
C VAL A 65 -1.81 19.99 -14.83
N LEU A 66 -1.66 18.69 -14.61
CA LEU A 66 -1.93 18.03 -13.34
C LEU A 66 -0.60 17.70 -12.65
N VAL A 67 -0.43 18.17 -11.42
CA VAL A 67 0.68 17.81 -10.55
C VAL A 67 0.17 16.81 -9.52
N VAL A 68 0.72 15.60 -9.55
CA VAL A 68 0.42 14.54 -8.58
C VAL A 68 1.54 14.50 -7.54
N ILE A 69 1.19 14.64 -6.26
CA ILE A 69 2.15 14.63 -5.15
C ILE A 69 1.78 13.51 -4.19
N PHE A 70 2.69 12.55 -4.01
CA PHE A 70 2.56 11.55 -2.96
C PHE A 70 3.08 12.12 -1.65
N THR A 71 2.23 12.17 -0.63
CA THR A 71 2.52 12.75 0.69
C THR A 71 1.83 11.95 1.78
N CYS A 72 1.97 12.34 3.04
CA CYS A 72 1.24 11.73 4.16
C CYS A 72 1.12 12.70 5.33
N ASN A 73 0.32 12.33 6.32
CA ASN A 73 -0.01 13.15 7.48
C ASN A 73 0.83 12.85 8.74
N HIS A 74 1.74 11.89 8.69
CA HIS A 74 2.53 11.46 9.85
C HIS A 74 4.06 11.49 9.62
N CYS A 75 4.53 11.60 8.37
CA CYS A 75 5.96 11.73 8.09
C CYS A 75 6.44 13.15 8.42
N PRO A 76 7.48 13.32 9.25
CA PRO A 76 8.03 14.64 9.58
C PRO A 76 8.46 15.42 8.35
N THR A 77 9.00 14.73 7.34
CA THR A 77 9.39 15.36 6.08
C THR A 77 8.19 15.80 5.25
N ALA A 78 7.13 15.00 5.20
CA ALA A 78 5.92 15.35 4.45
C ALA A 78 5.27 16.61 5.03
N GLN A 79 5.12 16.67 6.36
CA GLN A 79 4.59 17.83 7.07
C GLN A 79 5.46 19.08 6.89
N ALA A 80 6.79 18.93 7.00
CA ALA A 80 7.71 20.03 6.75
C ALA A 80 7.59 20.63 5.32
N TYR A 81 7.05 19.87 4.36
CA TYR A 81 6.80 20.30 3.00
C TYR A 81 5.35 20.74 2.75
N GLU A 82 4.43 20.56 3.70
CA GLU A 82 3.00 20.84 3.51
C GLU A 82 2.76 22.28 3.04
N GLN A 83 3.34 23.27 3.75
CA GLN A 83 3.20 24.68 3.36
C GLN A 83 3.70 24.93 1.94
N ARG A 84 4.77 24.25 1.51
CA ARG A 84 5.31 24.41 0.15
C ARG A 84 4.38 23.83 -0.91
N ILE A 85 3.64 22.76 -0.58
CA ILE A 85 2.63 22.17 -1.47
C ILE A 85 1.43 23.12 -1.57
N ILE A 86 1.01 23.72 -0.46
CA ILE A 86 -0.04 24.74 -0.44
C ILE A 86 0.37 25.96 -1.29
N ASP A 87 1.58 26.47 -1.09
CA ASP A 87 2.11 27.61 -1.84
C ASP A 87 2.18 27.30 -3.34
N LEU A 88 2.63 26.09 -3.72
CA LEU A 88 2.62 25.63 -5.11
C LEU A 88 1.22 25.69 -5.73
N GLN A 89 0.20 25.19 -5.02
CA GLN A 89 -1.18 25.26 -5.51
C GLN A 89 -1.63 26.71 -5.65
N LEU A 90 -1.34 27.59 -4.68
CA LEU A 90 -1.76 28.99 -4.71
C LEU A 90 -1.08 29.77 -5.85
N ASP A 91 0.22 29.56 -6.06
CA ASP A 91 1.00 30.23 -7.10
C ASP A 91 0.54 29.89 -8.52
N TYR A 92 0.04 28.66 -8.72
CA TYR A 92 -0.29 28.13 -10.04
C TYR A 92 -1.78 27.91 -10.31
N ALA A 93 -2.66 28.07 -9.31
CA ALA A 93 -4.11 27.91 -9.48
C ALA A 93 -4.70 28.78 -10.60
N LYS A 94 -4.15 30.00 -10.82
CA LYS A 94 -4.59 30.92 -11.89
C LYS A 94 -3.90 30.68 -13.24
N ARG A 95 -3.11 29.62 -13.36
CA ARG A 95 -2.26 29.31 -14.52
C ARG A 95 -2.62 27.96 -15.15
N ASP A 96 -3.87 27.53 -14.99
CA ASP A 96 -4.41 26.26 -15.48
C ASP A 96 -3.66 25.02 -14.95
N VAL A 97 -3.17 25.08 -13.70
CA VAL A 97 -2.53 23.95 -13.02
C VAL A 97 -3.43 23.46 -11.89
N ALA A 98 -3.66 22.15 -11.87
CA ALA A 98 -4.27 21.46 -10.75
C ALA A 98 -3.20 20.69 -9.97
N VAL A 99 -3.31 20.69 -8.64
CA VAL A 99 -2.50 19.87 -7.75
C VAL A 99 -3.41 18.85 -7.06
N VAL A 100 -3.00 17.58 -7.06
CA VAL A 100 -3.65 16.52 -6.27
C VAL A 100 -2.62 15.87 -5.35
N ALA A 101 -2.97 15.77 -4.07
CA ALA A 101 -2.17 15.09 -3.05
C ALA A 101 -2.74 13.69 -2.79
N ILE A 102 -1.89 12.67 -2.85
CA ILE A 102 -2.26 11.27 -2.64
C ILE A 102 -1.49 10.72 -1.44
N SER A 103 -2.20 10.11 -0.50
CA SER A 103 -1.59 9.32 0.58
C SER A 103 -1.60 7.84 0.21
N PRO A 104 -0.44 7.23 -0.08
CA PRO A 104 -0.34 5.80 -0.40
C PRO A 104 -0.27 4.91 0.86
N ASN A 105 -0.30 5.51 2.06
CA ASN A 105 -0.17 4.80 3.32
C ASN A 105 -1.39 3.93 3.61
N ASP A 106 -1.15 2.75 4.19
CA ASP A 106 -2.21 1.94 4.78
C ASP A 106 -2.64 2.58 6.12
N PRO A 107 -3.91 3.01 6.27
CA PRO A 107 -4.38 3.66 7.49
C PRO A 107 -4.33 2.73 8.72
N SER A 108 -4.32 1.41 8.52
CA SER A 108 -4.22 0.43 9.60
C SER A 108 -2.79 0.16 10.06
N ALA A 109 -1.78 0.61 9.30
CA ALA A 109 -0.37 0.39 9.59
C ALA A 109 0.29 1.54 10.37
N VAL A 110 -0.42 2.65 10.59
CA VAL A 110 0.11 3.83 11.31
C VAL A 110 0.31 3.49 12.78
N ARG A 111 1.50 3.79 13.30
CA ARG A 111 1.82 3.61 14.71
C ARG A 111 1.67 4.91 15.50
N LEU A 112 1.37 4.79 16.79
CA LEU A 112 1.23 5.94 17.68
C LEU A 112 2.51 6.80 17.77
N ASP A 113 3.69 6.19 17.69
CA ASP A 113 4.95 6.93 17.72
C ASP A 113 5.22 7.74 16.44
N GLU A 114 4.61 7.37 15.32
CA GLU A 114 4.69 8.14 14.07
C GLU A 114 3.81 9.39 14.12
N LEU A 115 2.80 9.40 14.99
CA LEU A 115 1.90 10.54 15.15
C LEU A 115 2.50 11.70 15.96
N GLY A 116 3.72 11.55 16.49
CA GLY A 116 4.36 12.57 17.33
C GLY A 116 4.60 13.92 16.64
N TYR A 117 4.50 13.96 15.31
CA TYR A 117 4.64 15.18 14.51
C TYR A 117 3.32 15.66 13.91
N SER A 118 2.25 14.85 13.96
CA SER A 118 0.92 15.25 13.48
C SER A 118 0.53 16.57 14.10
N ASP A 119 0.05 17.50 13.27
CA ASP A 119 -0.25 18.87 13.67
C ASP A 119 -1.23 18.90 14.87
N LEU A 120 -0.67 19.06 16.06
CA LEU A 120 -1.37 19.34 17.32
C LEU A 120 -1.60 20.85 17.46
#